data_AF-A0A5P3MSA7-F1
#
_entry.id   AF-A0A5P3MSA7-F1
#
_cell.length_a   1.000
_cell.length_b   1.000
_cell.length_c   1.000
_cell.angle_alpha   90.00
_cell.angle_beta   90.00
_cell.angle_gamma   90.00
#
_symmetry.space_group_name_H-M   'P 1'
#
loop_
_entity.id
_entity.type
_entity.pdbx_description
1 polymer ?
#
loop_
_entity_poly.entity_id
_entity_poly.type
_entity_poly.pdbx_seq_one_letter_code
_entity_poly.pdbx_strand_id
1 'polypeptide(L)'
;MEQHDSDGYYNYRLNKQKDSLFLTKQPIICEQKDAQFHFSLKNTWVKDHLFHIEGEFLVKGADFSEFYVSKYYCVLRHCESGKQYAVALGQIKQENLGETIGNFNGGYQACYYASMNLKGIDTAGFEHGKYEMFVSLAYQSEVFSHQIPQLLAINEQGCYFDKL
;
A
#
# COMPACT_ATOMS: atom_id res chain seq x y z
N MET A 1 15.33 2.99 18.56
CA MET A 1 13.86 2.91 18.48
C MET A 1 13.46 3.53 17.17
N GLU A 2 12.70 2.79 16.38
CA GLU A 2 12.21 3.21 15.07
C GLU A 2 10.68 3.15 15.10
N GLN A 3 10.02 4.27 14.80
CA GLN A 3 8.56 4.37 14.76
C GLN A 3 8.11 4.85 13.39
N HIS A 4 6.97 4.34 12.93
CA HIS A 4 6.43 4.54 11.59
C HIS A 4 4.92 4.78 11.68
N ASP A 5 4.46 5.90 11.14
CA ASP A 5 3.05 6.32 11.15
C ASP A 5 2.68 7.03 9.83
N SER A 6 1.38 7.21 9.56
CA SER A 6 0.89 7.92 8.36
C SER A 6 -0.42 8.66 8.61
N ASP A 7 -0.62 9.81 7.96
CA ASP A 7 -1.83 10.64 8.11
C ASP A 7 -2.74 10.69 6.87
N GLY A 8 -2.52 9.80 5.91
CA GLY A 8 -3.22 9.83 4.61
C GLY A 8 -2.48 10.57 3.51
N TYR A 9 -1.63 11.54 3.86
CA TYR A 9 -0.86 12.33 2.90
C TYR A 9 0.64 12.03 2.98
N TYR A 10 1.13 11.76 4.18
CA TYR A 10 2.54 11.55 4.45
C TYR A 10 2.78 10.27 5.24
N ASN A 11 3.93 9.64 4.96
CA ASN A 11 4.58 8.66 5.80
C ASN A 11 5.59 9.39 6.71
N TYR A 12 5.55 9.07 8.00
CA TYR A 12 6.42 9.62 9.03
C TYR A 12 7.29 8.52 9.60
N ARG A 13 8.61 8.74 9.60
CA ARG A 13 9.58 7.82 10.18
C ARG A 13 10.43 8.52 11.22
N LEU A 14 10.39 8.02 12.45
CA LEU A 14 11.21 8.51 13.55
C LEU A 14 12.39 7.57 13.77
N ASN A 15 13.61 8.06 13.58
CA ASN A 15 14.84 7.30 13.75
C ASN A 15 15.70 7.93 14.86
N LYS A 16 16.14 7.12 15.82
CA LYS A 16 17.17 7.54 16.79
C LYS A 16 18.54 7.03 16.33
N GLN A 17 19.48 7.94 16.08
CA GLN A 17 20.88 7.62 15.83
C GLN A 17 21.75 8.29 16.90
N LYS A 18 22.43 7.49 17.72
CA LYS A 18 23.23 7.96 18.86
C LYS A 18 22.41 8.92 19.75
N ASP A 19 22.77 10.19 19.76
CA ASP A 19 22.17 11.27 20.57
C ASP A 19 21.20 12.17 19.78
N SER A 20 20.92 11.83 18.52
CA SER A 20 20.05 12.62 17.65
C SER A 20 18.78 11.86 17.27
N LEU A 21 17.67 12.60 17.24
CA LEU A 21 16.37 12.12 16.80
C LEU A 21 16.05 12.76 15.45
N PHE A 22 15.82 11.93 14.44
CA PHE A 22 15.49 12.36 13.09
C PHE A 22 14.05 11.98 12.77
N LEU A 23 13.26 12.95 12.30
CA LEU A 23 11.94 12.73 11.72
C LEU A 23 12.05 12.90 10.21
N THR A 24 11.73 11.84 9.48
CA THR A 24 11.55 11.88 8.02
C THR A 24 10.06 11.99 7.71
N LYS A 25 9.69 12.93 6.84
CA LYS A 25 8.34 13.13 6.33
C LYS A 25 8.37 13.01 4.82
N GLN A 26 7.60 12.10 4.25
CA GLN A 26 7.56 11.84 2.80
C GLN A 26 6.13 11.67 2.32
N PRO A 27 5.76 12.15 1.11
CA PRO A 27 4.45 11.86 0.55
C PRO A 27 4.17 10.34 0.49
N ILE A 28 2.93 9.94 0.78
CA ILE A 28 2.54 8.52 0.71
C ILE A 28 2.22 8.07 -0.72
N ILE A 29 1.82 9.00 -1.59
CA ILE A 29 1.72 8.79 -3.04
C ILE A 29 2.93 9.47 -3.68
N CYS A 30 3.80 8.68 -4.30
CA CYS A 30 4.98 9.16 -5.00
C CYS A 30 4.96 8.72 -6.47
N GLU A 31 5.25 9.64 -7.39
CA GLU A 31 5.57 9.26 -8.78
C GLU A 31 7.01 8.75 -8.83
N GLN A 32 7.22 7.51 -9.25
CA GLN A 32 8.56 7.00 -9.54
C GLN A 32 8.81 6.97 -11.04
N LYS A 33 9.73 7.82 -11.53
CA LYS A 33 10.09 7.84 -12.96
C LYS A 33 11.02 6.69 -13.37
N ASP A 34 11.83 6.18 -12.44
CA ASP A 34 12.88 5.19 -12.72
C ASP A 34 12.84 3.95 -11.79
N ALA A 35 11.80 3.79 -10.95
CA ALA A 35 11.78 2.68 -10.01
C ALA A 35 11.52 1.35 -10.73
N GLN A 36 12.39 0.38 -10.46
CA GLN A 36 12.21 -0.99 -10.93
C GLN A 36 11.43 -1.79 -9.88
N PHE A 37 10.12 -1.79 -10.00
CA PHE A 37 9.26 -2.64 -9.19
C PHE A 37 8.36 -3.51 -10.07
N HIS A 38 7.90 -4.62 -9.49
CA HIS A 38 6.79 -5.41 -10.02
C HIS A 38 5.56 -5.14 -9.16
N PHE A 39 4.43 -4.93 -9.83
CA PHE A 39 3.14 -4.79 -9.18
C PHE A 39 2.13 -5.71 -9.84
N SER A 40 1.34 -6.41 -9.04
CA SER A 40 0.16 -7.11 -9.51
C SER A 40 -0.98 -6.99 -8.51
N LEU A 41 -2.20 -6.90 -9.03
CA LEU A 41 -3.43 -7.06 -8.28
C LEU A 41 -3.94 -8.48 -8.56
N LYS A 42 -3.99 -9.33 -7.55
CA LYS A 42 -4.31 -10.76 -7.71
C LYS A 42 -5.77 -11.05 -7.45
N ASN A 43 -6.35 -10.44 -6.43
CA ASN A 43 -7.73 -10.66 -6.07
C ASN A 43 -8.35 -9.39 -5.48
N THR A 44 -9.62 -9.18 -5.79
CA THR A 44 -10.43 -8.12 -5.22
C THR A 44 -11.84 -8.60 -4.97
N TRP A 45 -12.48 -8.06 -3.94
CA TRP A 45 -13.91 -8.27 -3.72
C TRP A 45 -14.53 -7.08 -3.01
N VAL A 46 -15.85 -7.01 -3.05
CA VAL A 46 -16.66 -5.98 -2.39
C VAL A 46 -17.81 -6.66 -1.67
N LYS A 47 -18.12 -6.17 -0.47
CA LYS A 47 -19.27 -6.59 0.32
C LYS A 47 -19.72 -5.42 1.19
N ASP A 48 -20.91 -4.90 0.91
CA ASP A 48 -21.49 -3.77 1.63
C ASP A 48 -20.54 -2.55 1.61
N HIS A 49 -20.10 -2.06 2.76
CA HIS A 49 -19.11 -0.99 2.90
C HIS A 49 -17.66 -1.49 2.98
N LEU A 50 -17.41 -2.76 2.68
CA LEU A 50 -16.08 -3.35 2.69
C LEU A 50 -15.60 -3.62 1.27
N PHE A 51 -14.37 -3.23 0.98
CA PHE A 51 -13.65 -3.72 -0.20
C PHE A 51 -12.35 -4.38 0.20
N HIS A 52 -11.90 -5.35 -0.58
CA HIS A 52 -10.63 -6.02 -0.39
C HIS A 52 -9.79 -5.95 -1.65
N ILE A 53 -8.50 -5.82 -1.41
CA ILE A 53 -7.45 -5.94 -2.40
C ILE A 53 -6.35 -6.83 -1.83
N GLU A 54 -5.72 -7.59 -2.72
CA GLU A 54 -4.48 -8.29 -2.44
C GLU A 54 -3.68 -8.52 -3.72
N GLY A 55 -2.38 -8.70 -3.57
CA GLY A 55 -1.49 -8.99 -4.67
C GLY A 55 -0.03 -8.83 -4.31
N GLU A 56 0.80 -8.64 -5.34
CA GLU A 56 2.25 -8.60 -5.19
C GLU A 56 2.76 -7.19 -5.43
N PHE A 57 3.67 -6.71 -4.58
CA PHE A 57 4.39 -5.47 -4.86
C PHE A 57 5.84 -5.59 -4.40
N LEU A 58 6.73 -5.85 -5.37
CA LEU A 58 8.15 -6.14 -5.16
C LEU A 58 9.00 -4.99 -5.68
N VAL A 59 9.97 -4.54 -4.89
CA VAL A 59 11.02 -3.61 -5.35
C VAL A 59 12.29 -4.41 -5.64
N LYS A 60 12.82 -4.31 -6.87
CA LYS A 60 14.03 -5.05 -7.25
C LYS A 60 15.21 -4.58 -6.40
N GLY A 61 16.02 -5.54 -5.93
CA GLY A 61 17.21 -5.27 -5.12
C GLY A 61 16.97 -5.04 -3.63
N ALA A 62 15.71 -5.01 -3.17
CA ALA A 62 15.38 -4.99 -1.74
C ALA A 62 15.16 -6.40 -1.18
N ASP A 63 15.36 -6.55 0.14
CA ASP A 63 15.13 -7.78 0.90
C ASP A 63 13.90 -7.62 1.80
N PHE A 64 12.88 -8.42 1.50
CA PHE A 64 11.58 -8.53 2.16
C PHE A 64 11.32 -9.97 2.61
N SER A 65 12.34 -10.66 3.11
CA SER A 65 12.20 -12.02 3.64
C SER A 65 11.32 -12.10 4.90
N GLU A 66 11.27 -11.02 5.68
CA GLU A 66 10.57 -10.96 6.96
C GLU A 66 9.43 -9.94 6.98
N PHE A 67 8.44 -10.19 7.84
CA PHE A 67 7.37 -9.22 8.09
C PHE A 67 7.93 -7.94 8.72
N TYR A 68 7.23 -6.82 8.54
CA TYR A 68 7.51 -5.52 9.17
C TYR A 68 8.81 -4.83 8.76
N VAL A 69 9.63 -5.43 7.90
CA VAL A 69 10.77 -4.73 7.24
C VAL A 69 10.27 -3.66 6.27
N SER A 70 9.02 -3.80 5.82
CA SER A 70 8.30 -2.85 4.99
C SER A 70 6.86 -2.69 5.47
N LYS A 71 6.20 -1.61 5.02
CA LYS A 71 4.79 -1.36 5.30
C LYS A 71 4.03 -1.08 4.02
N TYR A 72 2.90 -1.75 3.85
CA TYR A 72 1.98 -1.51 2.76
C TYR A 72 0.80 -0.67 3.22
N TYR A 73 0.33 0.22 2.34
CA TYR A 73 -0.85 1.04 2.54
C TYR A 73 -1.72 1.01 1.29
N CYS A 74 -3.03 0.93 1.47
CA CYS A 74 -4.00 1.32 0.45
C CYS A 74 -4.29 2.80 0.64
N VAL A 75 -4.04 3.60 -0.39
CA VAL A 75 -4.33 5.04 -0.38
C VAL A 75 -5.49 5.30 -1.32
N LEU A 76 -6.53 5.94 -0.81
CA LEU A 76 -7.71 6.36 -1.55
C LEU A 76 -7.65 7.87 -1.72
N ARG A 77 -7.67 8.36 -2.97
CA ARG A 77 -7.72 9.79 -3.29
C ARG A 77 -9.05 10.12 -3.94
N HIS A 78 -9.87 10.92 -3.25
CA HIS A 78 -11.17 11.34 -3.77
C HIS A 78 -10.98 12.15 -5.07
N CYS A 79 -11.66 11.78 -6.15
CA CYS A 79 -11.46 12.36 -7.48
C CYS A 79 -11.83 13.85 -7.53
N GLU A 80 -12.86 14.28 -6.80
CA GLU A 80 -13.29 15.69 -6.79
C GLU A 80 -12.61 16.54 -5.69
N SER A 81 -12.68 16.14 -4.42
CA SER A 81 -12.12 16.92 -3.30
C SER A 81 -10.60 16.78 -3.15
N GLY A 82 -9.98 15.76 -3.75
CA GLY A 82 -8.56 15.44 -3.57
C GLY A 82 -8.21 14.91 -2.17
N LYS A 83 -9.20 14.71 -1.30
CA LYS A 83 -9.00 14.19 0.06
C LYS A 83 -8.41 12.78 0.02
N GLN A 84 -7.47 12.51 0.91
CA GLN A 84 -6.77 11.23 0.97
C GLN A 84 -7.06 10.47 2.26
N TYR A 85 -7.18 9.15 2.12
CA TYR A 85 -7.26 8.21 3.22
C TYR A 85 -6.19 7.14 3.00
N ALA A 86 -5.31 6.91 3.98
CA ALA A 86 -4.37 5.81 3.95
C ALA A 86 -4.75 4.77 4.99
N VAL A 87 -4.85 3.52 4.55
CA VAL A 87 -5.20 2.38 5.38
C VAL A 87 -4.08 1.36 5.32
N ALA A 88 -3.57 0.93 6.47
CA ALA A 88 -2.52 -0.09 6.54
C ALA A 88 -3.01 -1.43 5.97
N LEU A 89 -2.16 -2.05 5.16
CA LEU A 89 -2.36 -3.40 4.62
C LEU A 89 -1.52 -4.41 5.41
N GLY A 90 -1.98 -5.66 5.41
CA GLY A 90 -1.22 -6.79 5.91
C GLY A 90 -0.25 -7.36 4.88
N GLN A 91 0.60 -8.27 5.34
CA GLN A 91 1.52 -9.04 4.51
C GLN A 91 1.21 -10.53 4.66
N ILE A 92 1.37 -11.29 3.58
CA ILE A 92 1.28 -12.76 3.58
C ILE A 92 2.63 -13.29 3.08
N LYS A 93 3.20 -14.26 3.80
CA LYS A 93 4.41 -14.94 3.31
C LYS A 93 4.04 -15.88 2.16
N GLN A 94 4.67 -15.71 1.02
CA GLN A 94 4.58 -16.62 -0.12
C GLN A 94 5.97 -16.97 -0.62
N GLU A 95 6.20 -18.25 -0.91
CA GLU A 95 7.45 -18.68 -1.52
C GLU A 95 7.52 -18.25 -2.99
N ASN A 96 8.73 -18.18 -3.54
CA ASN A 96 8.99 -17.99 -4.96
C ASN A 96 8.46 -16.68 -5.59
N LEU A 97 8.08 -15.68 -4.80
CA LEU A 97 7.67 -14.37 -5.35
C LEU A 97 8.77 -13.69 -6.18
N GLY A 98 10.04 -13.97 -5.86
CA GLY A 98 11.19 -13.47 -6.62
C GLY A 98 11.26 -13.98 -8.07
N GLU A 99 10.62 -15.11 -8.38
CA GLU A 99 10.59 -15.66 -9.76
C GLU A 99 9.92 -14.69 -10.74
N THR A 100 8.90 -13.96 -10.28
CA THR A 100 8.15 -12.99 -11.10
C THR A 100 9.02 -11.85 -11.63
N ILE A 101 10.16 -11.58 -10.98
CA ILE A 101 11.15 -10.59 -11.39
C ILE A 101 12.49 -11.20 -11.83
N GLY A 102 12.54 -12.52 -12.03
CA GLY A 102 13.74 -13.25 -12.41
C GLY A 102 14.81 -13.35 -11.32
N ASN A 103 14.44 -13.14 -10.05
CA ASN A 103 15.34 -13.24 -8.88
C ASN A 103 14.93 -14.39 -7.96
N PHE A 104 15.21 -15.61 -8.40
CA PHE A 104 14.82 -16.86 -7.75
C PHE A 104 15.33 -17.02 -6.30
N ASN A 105 16.49 -16.45 -5.97
CA ASN A 105 17.12 -16.56 -4.65
C ASN A 105 16.91 -15.31 -3.78
N GLY A 106 16.10 -14.35 -4.23
CA GLY A 106 15.88 -13.11 -3.50
C GLY A 106 14.94 -13.29 -2.32
N GLY A 107 15.19 -12.56 -1.23
CA GLY A 107 14.28 -12.48 -0.09
C GLY A 107 13.05 -11.66 -0.44
N TYR A 108 12.00 -12.28 -0.97
CA TYR A 108 10.76 -11.59 -1.37
C TYR A 108 9.50 -12.17 -0.72
N GLN A 109 9.67 -13.04 0.29
CA GLN A 109 8.57 -13.83 0.82
C GLN A 109 7.45 -12.97 1.39
N ALA A 110 7.74 -11.81 2.00
CA ALA A 110 6.76 -10.91 2.57
C ALA A 110 6.26 -9.81 1.60
N CYS A 111 6.41 -9.99 0.29
CA CYS A 111 5.95 -9.01 -0.72
C CYS A 111 4.50 -9.16 -1.18
N TYR A 112 3.76 -10.13 -0.66
CA TYR A 112 2.32 -10.23 -0.91
C TYR A 112 1.56 -9.33 0.05
N TYR A 113 0.91 -8.29 -0.46
CA TYR A 113 0.06 -7.39 0.33
C TYR A 113 -1.39 -7.88 0.30
N ALA A 114 -2.12 -7.60 1.38
CA ALA A 114 -3.57 -7.85 1.42
C ALA A 114 -4.27 -6.91 2.40
N SER A 115 -5.59 -6.73 2.29
CA SER A 115 -6.33 -6.05 3.35
C SER A 115 -6.14 -6.75 4.70
N MET A 116 -6.12 -5.98 5.77
CA MET A 116 -5.72 -6.47 7.09
C MET A 116 -6.57 -7.68 7.51
N ASN A 117 -5.90 -8.79 7.87
CA ASN A 117 -6.52 -10.07 8.22
C ASN A 117 -7.51 -10.61 7.15
N LEU A 118 -7.38 -10.20 5.88
CA LEU A 118 -8.29 -10.55 4.78
C LEU A 118 -9.74 -10.11 5.00
N LYS A 119 -9.98 -9.11 5.88
CA LYS A 119 -11.34 -8.69 6.27
C LYS A 119 -11.94 -7.58 5.41
N GLY A 120 -11.16 -7.04 4.49
CA GLY A 120 -11.53 -5.83 3.74
C GLY A 120 -11.20 -4.55 4.51
N ILE A 121 -11.38 -3.42 3.83
CA ILE A 121 -11.23 -2.05 4.30
C ILE A 121 -12.64 -1.46 4.38
N ASP A 122 -13.00 -0.96 5.55
CA ASP A 122 -14.29 -0.32 5.80
C ASP A 122 -14.29 1.12 5.29
N THR A 123 -15.28 1.44 4.47
CA THR A 123 -15.46 2.75 3.83
C THR A 123 -16.57 3.58 4.45
N ALA A 124 -17.23 3.10 5.52
CA ALA A 124 -18.38 3.79 6.12
C ALA A 124 -18.03 5.21 6.64
N GLY A 125 -16.76 5.46 6.98
CA GLY A 125 -16.27 6.77 7.41
C GLY A 125 -15.74 7.68 6.29
N PHE A 126 -15.80 7.26 5.03
CA PHE A 126 -15.26 8.02 3.90
C PHE A 126 -16.35 8.87 3.24
N GLU A 127 -15.93 9.92 2.54
CA GLU A 127 -16.84 10.76 1.76
C GLU A 127 -17.44 9.95 0.60
N HIS A 128 -18.71 10.20 0.27
CA HIS A 128 -19.31 9.61 -0.93
C HIS A 128 -18.67 10.19 -2.19
N GLY A 129 -18.51 9.37 -3.22
CA GLY A 129 -17.90 9.77 -4.48
C GLY A 129 -16.99 8.69 -5.05
N LYS A 130 -16.18 9.08 -6.03
CA LYS A 130 -15.21 8.21 -6.69
C LYS A 130 -13.80 8.46 -6.16
N TYR A 131 -13.02 7.39 -6.09
CA TYR A 131 -11.67 7.40 -5.58
C TYR A 131 -10.72 6.72 -6.55
N GLU A 132 -9.60 7.37 -6.82
CA GLU A 132 -8.43 6.69 -7.32
C GLU A 132 -7.80 5.89 -6.17
N MET A 133 -7.36 4.67 -6.47
CA MET A 133 -6.71 3.81 -5.49
C MET A 133 -5.25 3.63 -5.81
N PHE A 134 -4.41 3.63 -4.77
CA PHE A 134 -2.99 3.35 -4.85
C PHE A 134 -2.63 2.29 -3.82
N VAL A 135 -1.67 1.44 -4.17
CA VAL A 135 -0.92 0.68 -3.17
C VAL A 135 0.42 1.36 -3.00
N SER A 136 0.76 1.72 -1.77
CA SER A 136 2.05 2.30 -1.41
C SER A 136 2.84 1.35 -0.53
N LEU A 137 4.13 1.25 -0.79
CA LEU A 137 5.11 0.45 -0.08
C LEU A 137 6.16 1.39 0.52
N ALA A 138 6.18 1.52 1.83
CA ALA A 138 7.25 2.18 2.56
C ALA A 138 8.33 1.16 2.92
N TYR A 139 9.56 1.41 2.49
CA TYR A 139 10.72 0.58 2.79
C TYR A 139 11.94 1.48 3.03
N GLN A 140 12.58 1.30 4.19
CA GLN A 140 13.69 2.16 4.62
C GLN A 140 13.34 3.67 4.53
N SER A 141 14.04 4.43 3.69
CA SER A 141 13.82 5.88 3.48
C SER A 141 13.12 6.17 2.16
N GLU A 142 12.45 5.18 1.58
CA GLU A 142 11.79 5.30 0.28
C GLU A 142 10.32 4.89 0.39
N VAL A 143 9.50 5.52 -0.45
CA VAL A 143 8.09 5.18 -0.64
C VAL A 143 7.87 4.92 -2.12
N PHE A 144 7.41 3.72 -2.43
CA PHE A 144 7.00 3.27 -3.74
C PHE A 144 5.48 3.29 -3.83
N SER A 145 4.89 3.67 -4.96
CA SER A 145 3.44 3.79 -5.09
C SER A 145 3.00 3.38 -6.49
N HIS A 146 1.94 2.58 -6.57
CA HIS A 146 1.35 2.19 -7.84
C HIS A 146 -0.15 2.43 -7.82
N GLN A 147 -0.68 3.05 -8.88
CA GLN A 147 -2.12 3.24 -9.04
C GLN A 147 -2.77 1.93 -9.49
N ILE A 148 -3.84 1.53 -8.82
CA ILE A 148 -4.65 0.40 -9.25
C ILE A 148 -5.48 0.85 -10.47
N PRO A 149 -5.59 0.05 -11.54
CA PRO A 149 -6.33 0.42 -12.75
C PRO A 149 -7.87 0.27 -12.59
N GLN A 150 -8.40 0.62 -11.42
CA GLN A 150 -9.82 0.59 -11.07
C GLN A 150 -10.11 1.73 -10.11
N LEU A 151 -11.29 2.33 -10.23
CA LEU A 151 -11.80 3.30 -9.26
C LEU A 151 -12.60 2.57 -8.17
N LEU A 152 -12.66 3.17 -6.99
CA LEU A 152 -13.62 2.78 -5.96
C LEU A 152 -14.71 3.85 -5.89
N ALA A 153 -15.96 3.45 -6.09
CA ALA A 153 -17.11 4.31 -5.85
C ALA A 153 -17.71 3.99 -4.47
N ILE A 154 -18.06 5.02 -3.71
CA ILE A 154 -18.66 4.92 -2.38
C ILE A 154 -19.96 5.74 -2.37
N ASN A 155 -21.04 5.14 -1.88
CA ASN A 155 -22.35 5.78 -1.71
C ASN A 155 -23.05 5.25 -0.45
N GLU A 156 -24.32 5.64 -0.27
CA GLU A 156 -25.15 5.25 0.87
C GLU A 156 -25.36 3.73 0.98
N GLN A 157 -25.36 3.01 -0.15
CA GLN A 157 -25.63 1.57 -0.19
C GLN A 157 -24.39 0.70 -0.01
N GLY A 158 -23.19 1.29 -0.08
CA GLY A 158 -21.95 0.54 0.01
C GLY A 158 -20.83 1.14 -0.83
N CYS A 159 -19.84 0.31 -1.13
CA CYS A 159 -18.81 0.61 -2.11
C CYS A 159 -18.87 -0.39 -3.27
N TYR A 160 -18.24 -0.06 -4.41
CA TYR A 160 -18.05 -0.97 -5.54
C TYR A 160 -16.89 -0.52 -6.42
N PHE A 161 -16.27 -1.46 -7.13
CA PHE A 161 -15.26 -1.13 -8.12
C PHE A 161 -15.91 -0.62 -9.40
N ASP A 162 -15.43 0.52 -9.88
CA ASP A 162 -15.82 1.13 -11.15
C ASP A 162 -14.64 1.09 -12.12
N LYS A 163 -14.93 1.05 -13.42
CA LYS A 163 -13.88 1.13 -14.44
C LYS A 163 -13.38 2.58 -14.55
N LEU A 164 -12.08 2.74 -14.82
CA LEU A 164 -11.50 4.02 -15.20
C LEU A 164 -12.10 4.53 -16.52
#